data_AF-A0A1F5I2D3-F1
#
_entry.id   AF-A0A1F5I2D3-F1
#
_cell.length_a   1.000
_cell.length_b   1.000
_cell.length_c   1.000
_cell.angle_alpha   90.00
_cell.angle_beta   90.00
_cell.angle_gamma   90.00
#
_symmetry.space_group_name_H-M   'P 1'
#
loop_
_entity.id
_entity.type
_entity.pdbx_description
1 polymer ?
#
loop_
_entity_poly.entity_id
_entity_poly.type
_entity_poly.pdbx_seq_one_letter_code
_entity_poly.pdbx_strand_id
1 'polypeptide(L)'
;MDESASGRILGKIGLAILAIALADLVFLNWWTLKNDKLVTGVVTALNSRQDKGDDKSPADSGQAQAVEPEPSPTSLPTPQTEKTSTVSDTLKTSTVVQNAQKEIFISLGSGSTKSNDWAELAGLQVTIDFSKYSGIDSMVFSGSVWVDGGNGRAWGELYNSDDKTLLIESRISSPTGTATLMTSGNIPVPAGAKTYKVYAKTDLTDYAAHVDNARIKITLK
;
A
#
# COMPACT_ATOMS: atom_id res chain seq x y z
N MET A 1 48.78 -41.59 -24.51
CA MET A 1 48.93 -40.11 -24.59
C MET A 1 47.70 -39.60 -25.31
N ASP A 2 46.61 -39.33 -24.61
CA ASP A 2 45.36 -38.82 -25.22
C ASP A 2 44.61 -37.91 -24.24
N GLU A 3 45.18 -36.74 -23.94
CA GLU A 3 44.52 -35.69 -23.13
C GLU A 3 44.21 -34.41 -23.95
N SER A 4 44.28 -34.44 -25.28
CA SER A 4 44.17 -33.20 -26.08
C SER A 4 42.76 -32.89 -26.62
N ALA A 5 41.80 -33.82 -26.59
CA ALA A 5 40.50 -33.62 -27.22
C ALA A 5 39.47 -32.92 -26.31
N SER A 6 39.42 -33.31 -25.03
CA SER A 6 38.40 -32.82 -24.08
C SER A 6 38.56 -31.34 -23.71
N GLY A 7 39.80 -30.84 -23.62
CA GLY A 7 40.07 -29.42 -23.31
C GLY A 7 39.61 -28.45 -24.41
N ARG A 8 39.63 -28.87 -25.68
CA ARG A 8 39.19 -28.05 -26.82
C ARG A 8 37.68 -27.91 -26.88
N ILE A 9 36.94 -28.90 -26.39
CA ILE A 9 35.46 -28.90 -26.37
C ILE A 9 34.97 -28.03 -25.21
N LEU A 10 35.57 -28.18 -24.02
CA LEU A 10 35.25 -27.35 -22.86
C LEU A 10 35.53 -25.86 -23.09
N GLY A 11 36.64 -25.53 -23.78
CA GLY A 11 36.94 -24.13 -24.14
C GLY A 11 35.89 -23.50 -25.08
N LYS A 12 35.35 -24.28 -26.03
CA LYS A 12 34.31 -23.79 -26.96
C LYS A 12 32.96 -23.59 -26.27
N ILE A 13 32.62 -24.49 -25.33
CA ILE A 13 31.39 -24.37 -24.54
C ILE A 13 31.48 -23.15 -23.60
N GLY A 14 32.62 -22.95 -22.94
CA GLY A 14 32.86 -21.78 -22.10
C GLY A 14 32.74 -20.46 -22.88
N LEU A 15 33.31 -20.41 -24.10
CA LEU A 15 33.20 -19.24 -24.97
C LEU A 15 31.75 -18.98 -25.42
N ALA A 16 30.98 -20.02 -25.71
CA ALA A 16 29.57 -19.89 -26.11
C ALA A 16 28.70 -19.34 -24.97
N ILE A 17 28.90 -19.82 -23.74
CA ILE A 17 28.18 -19.33 -22.56
C ILE A 17 28.53 -17.86 -22.30
N LEU A 18 29.81 -17.48 -22.42
CA LEU A 18 30.25 -16.09 -22.27
C LEU A 18 29.61 -15.17 -23.32
N ALA A 19 29.51 -15.62 -24.58
CA ALA A 19 28.89 -14.85 -25.65
C ALA A 19 27.39 -14.61 -25.38
N ILE A 20 26.67 -15.61 -24.88
CA ILE A 20 25.25 -15.50 -24.51
C ILE A 20 25.08 -14.50 -23.35
N ALA A 21 25.90 -14.59 -22.31
CA ALA A 21 25.83 -13.68 -21.17
C ALA A 21 26.09 -12.22 -21.55
N LEU A 22 27.02 -11.97 -22.48
CA LEU A 22 27.28 -10.62 -22.99
C LEU A 22 26.14 -10.10 -23.86
N ALA A 23 25.53 -10.95 -24.68
CA ALA A 23 24.36 -10.56 -25.47
C ALA A 23 23.16 -10.20 -24.56
N ASP A 24 22.94 -10.98 -23.49
CA ASP A 24 21.86 -10.73 -22.53
C ASP A 24 22.09 -9.42 -21.74
N LEU A 25 23.34 -9.14 -21.35
CA LEU A 25 23.69 -7.88 -20.69
C LEU A 25 23.46 -6.65 -21.60
N VAL A 26 23.82 -6.75 -22.88
CA VAL A 26 23.56 -5.68 -23.86
C VAL A 26 22.07 -5.51 -24.10
N PHE A 27 21.31 -6.61 -24.18
CA PHE A 27 19.87 -6.57 -24.36
C PHE A 27 19.15 -5.93 -23.17
N LEU A 28 19.49 -6.32 -21.94
CA LEU A 28 18.93 -5.73 -20.72
C LEU A 28 19.27 -4.23 -20.62
N ASN A 29 20.50 -3.85 -20.92
CA ASN A 29 20.91 -2.44 -20.89
C ASN A 29 20.17 -1.61 -21.96
N TRP A 30 20.01 -2.15 -23.17
CA TRP A 30 19.27 -1.49 -24.25
C TRP A 30 17.77 -1.40 -23.98
N TRP A 31 17.18 -2.42 -23.37
CA TRP A 31 15.77 -2.45 -23.00
C TRP A 31 15.42 -1.39 -21.96
N THR A 32 16.26 -1.22 -20.93
CA THR A 32 16.08 -0.19 -19.90
C THR A 32 16.13 1.22 -20.51
N LEU A 33 17.11 1.51 -21.37
CA LEU A 33 17.26 2.80 -22.05
C LEU A 33 16.09 3.18 -22.99
N LYS A 34 15.39 2.18 -23.55
CA LYS A 34 14.19 2.44 -24.37
C LYS A 34 12.98 2.80 -23.53
N ASN A 35 12.84 2.24 -22.33
CA ASN A 35 11.68 2.48 -21.48
C ASN A 35 11.72 3.86 -20.80
N ASP A 36 12.91 4.44 -20.60
CA ASP A 36 13.06 5.80 -20.04
C ASP A 36 12.52 6.91 -20.98
N LYS A 37 12.46 6.65 -22.30
CA LYS A 37 11.93 7.62 -23.27
C LYS A 37 10.41 7.76 -23.24
N LEU A 38 9.68 6.82 -22.61
CA LEU A 38 8.23 6.90 -22.49
C LEU A 38 7.77 7.77 -21.31
N VAL A 39 8.60 7.92 -20.28
CA VAL A 39 8.29 8.73 -19.08
C VAL A 39 8.49 10.23 -19.35
N THR A 40 9.47 10.61 -20.18
CA THR A 40 9.78 12.01 -20.49
C THR A 40 8.72 12.68 -21.40
N GLY A 41 8.03 11.91 -22.25
CA GLY A 41 7.00 12.44 -23.16
C GLY A 41 5.70 12.85 -22.46
N VAL A 42 5.37 12.29 -21.30
CA VAL A 42 4.15 12.61 -20.55
C VAL A 42 4.29 13.92 -19.77
N VAL A 43 5.50 14.24 -19.29
CA VAL A 43 5.76 15.46 -18.50
C VAL A 43 5.70 16.73 -19.36
N THR A 44 6.06 16.68 -20.65
CA THR A 44 5.96 17.84 -21.55
C THR A 44 4.52 18.15 -21.99
N ALA A 45 3.62 17.16 -21.98
CA ALA A 45 2.24 17.33 -22.44
C ALA A 45 1.30 17.98 -21.39
N LEU A 46 1.71 18.08 -20.11
CA LEU A 46 0.89 18.67 -19.05
C LEU A 46 1.08 20.18 -18.85
N ASN A 47 2.09 20.79 -19.49
CA ASN A 47 2.39 22.22 -19.32
C ASN A 47 1.70 23.14 -20.35
N SER A 48 0.72 22.65 -21.11
CA SER A 48 0.01 23.41 -22.17
C SER A 48 -1.52 23.48 -22.02
N ARG A 49 -2.06 23.22 -20.82
CA ARG A 49 -3.49 23.43 -20.52
C ARG A 49 -3.67 24.44 -19.40
N GLN A 50 -3.35 25.70 -19.69
CA GLN A 50 -3.77 26.83 -18.87
C GLN A 50 -4.11 27.99 -19.82
N ASP A 51 -5.35 28.02 -20.32
CA ASP A 51 -6.09 29.27 -20.54
C ASP A 51 -7.57 29.00 -20.89
N LYS A 52 -8.45 29.96 -20.53
CA LYS A 52 -9.93 30.03 -20.65
C LYS A 52 -10.76 29.16 -19.70
N GLY A 53 -11.71 29.67 -18.92
CA GLY A 53 -12.35 31.00 -18.86
C GLY A 53 -13.81 30.84 -18.39
N ASP A 54 -14.20 31.71 -17.44
CA ASP A 54 -15.54 32.25 -17.17
C ASP A 54 -16.69 31.40 -16.57
N ASP A 55 -16.94 31.67 -15.27
CA ASP A 55 -18.10 32.39 -14.72
C ASP A 55 -19.53 31.78 -14.82
N LYS A 56 -20.08 31.33 -13.67
CA LYS A 56 -21.43 31.74 -13.19
C LYS A 56 -21.79 31.20 -11.80
N SER A 57 -22.07 32.15 -10.90
CA SER A 57 -22.91 31.98 -9.69
C SER A 57 -24.40 31.96 -10.08
N PRO A 58 -25.28 31.30 -9.30
CA PRO A 58 -26.09 32.08 -8.35
C PRO A 58 -26.34 31.39 -7.00
N ALA A 59 -26.86 32.22 -6.09
CA ALA A 59 -27.08 32.08 -4.66
C ALA A 59 -28.30 31.26 -4.21
N ASP A 60 -28.36 31.11 -2.87
CA ASP A 60 -29.55 30.94 -2.01
C ASP A 60 -30.03 29.47 -1.83
N SER A 61 -30.40 28.97 -0.65
CA SER A 61 -30.99 29.59 0.53
C SER A 61 -30.61 28.85 1.82
N GLY A 62 -30.63 29.56 2.94
CA GLY A 62 -30.43 28.99 4.27
C GLY A 62 -31.65 28.24 4.82
N GLN A 63 -31.42 27.41 5.84
CA GLN A 63 -32.36 27.18 6.93
C GLN A 63 -31.62 26.66 8.16
N ALA A 64 -31.77 27.39 9.25
CA ALA A 64 -31.35 27.04 10.59
C ALA A 64 -32.45 26.22 11.28
N GLN A 65 -32.08 25.13 11.95
CA GLN A 65 -32.85 24.48 13.02
C GLN A 65 -31.81 23.91 14.00
N ALA A 66 -31.67 24.51 15.19
CA ALA A 66 -32.45 24.28 16.40
C ALA A 66 -31.79 23.22 17.29
N VAL A 67 -31.12 23.73 18.32
CA VAL A 67 -30.47 23.02 19.42
C VAL A 67 -31.55 22.52 20.39
N GLU A 68 -31.47 21.27 20.82
CA GLU A 68 -32.17 20.78 22.01
C GLU A 68 -31.19 19.98 22.89
N PRO A 69 -31.18 20.20 24.22
CA PRO A 69 -30.13 19.71 25.13
C PRO A 69 -30.35 18.29 25.69
N GLU A 70 -29.20 17.75 26.11
CA GLU A 70 -28.88 16.56 26.91
C GLU A 70 -29.85 16.23 28.08
N PRO A 71 -29.86 14.98 28.58
CA PRO A 71 -28.99 14.74 29.74
C PRO A 71 -28.34 13.34 29.89
N SER A 72 -27.13 13.40 30.47
CA SER A 72 -26.54 12.53 31.49
C SER A 72 -25.71 11.31 31.07
N PRO A 73 -24.37 11.35 31.31
CA PRO A 73 -23.52 10.17 31.36
C PRO A 73 -23.63 9.45 32.71
N THR A 74 -23.89 8.13 32.62
CA THR A 74 -23.84 7.16 33.72
C THR A 74 -22.44 7.11 34.34
N SER A 75 -22.42 7.10 35.67
CA SER A 75 -21.28 7.19 36.58
C SER A 75 -20.21 6.10 36.42
N LEU A 76 -18.94 6.52 36.41
CA LEU A 76 -17.76 5.68 36.59
C LEU A 76 -17.70 5.08 38.01
N PRO A 77 -17.22 3.84 38.18
CA PRO A 77 -16.83 3.29 39.47
C PRO A 77 -15.46 3.81 39.95
N THR A 78 -15.45 4.21 41.21
CA THR A 78 -14.34 4.65 42.06
C THR A 78 -13.18 3.62 42.14
N PRO A 79 -11.92 4.02 41.92
CA PRO A 79 -10.76 3.21 42.29
C PRO A 79 -10.47 3.34 43.79
N GLN A 80 -10.36 2.20 44.48
CA GLN A 80 -9.89 2.10 45.87
C GLN A 80 -8.42 2.52 45.98
N THR A 81 -8.17 3.50 46.85
CA THR A 81 -6.82 3.87 47.32
C THR A 81 -6.30 2.82 48.27
N GLU A 82 -5.39 1.97 47.81
CA GLU A 82 -4.57 1.13 48.69
C GLU A 82 -3.19 1.80 48.83
N LYS A 83 -2.89 2.24 50.05
CA LYS A 83 -1.58 2.79 50.43
C LYS A 83 -0.60 1.63 50.57
N THR A 84 0.47 1.62 49.78
CA THR A 84 1.66 0.82 50.08
C THR A 84 2.91 1.69 50.03
N SER A 85 3.74 1.48 51.04
CA SER A 85 4.85 2.29 51.50
C SER A 85 6.08 2.26 50.60
N THR A 86 6.75 3.41 50.62
CA THR A 86 8.14 3.75 50.31
C THR A 86 9.15 2.60 50.28
N VAL A 87 9.85 2.46 49.14
CA VAL A 87 11.28 2.13 49.09
C VAL A 87 11.92 3.08 48.07
N SER A 88 12.72 4.02 48.57
CA SER A 88 13.52 4.93 47.76
C SER A 88 14.75 4.18 47.25
N ASP A 89 14.75 3.83 45.98
CA ASP A 89 15.96 3.42 45.27
C ASP A 89 16.15 4.37 44.08
N THR A 90 17.17 5.23 44.18
CA THR A 90 17.54 6.23 43.17
C THR A 90 18.13 5.54 41.94
N LEU A 91 17.25 4.98 41.11
CA LEU A 91 17.56 4.64 39.73
C LEU A 91 17.48 5.91 38.88
N LYS A 92 18.56 6.23 38.17
CA LYS A 92 18.55 7.25 37.12
C LYS A 92 17.57 6.79 36.03
N THR A 93 16.33 7.24 36.12
CA THR A 93 15.34 7.09 35.06
C THR A 93 15.84 7.87 33.85
N SER A 94 16.38 7.17 32.86
CA SER A 94 16.48 7.71 31.52
C SER A 94 15.05 7.96 31.06
N THR A 95 14.65 9.23 31.03
CA THR A 95 13.37 9.64 30.45
C THR A 95 13.41 9.25 28.97
N VAL A 96 12.88 8.07 28.65
CA VAL A 96 12.55 7.72 27.27
C VAL A 96 11.40 8.65 26.92
N VAL A 97 11.73 9.75 26.23
CA VAL A 97 10.73 10.59 25.59
C VAL A 97 10.15 9.73 24.47
N GLN A 98 9.09 8.97 24.77
CA GLN A 98 8.25 8.40 23.74
C GLN A 98 7.47 9.54 23.12
N ASN A 99 7.93 10.02 21.97
CA ASN A 99 7.03 10.78 21.10
C ASN A 99 5.92 9.81 20.69
N ALA A 100 4.71 10.03 21.22
CA ALA A 100 3.55 9.24 20.84
C ALA A 100 3.23 9.55 19.37
N GLN A 101 3.69 8.68 18.46
CA GLN A 101 3.34 8.78 17.05
C GLN A 101 1.84 8.53 16.89
N LYS A 102 1.16 9.45 16.22
CA LYS A 102 -0.28 9.34 15.96
C LYS A 102 -0.51 8.45 14.76
N GLU A 103 -1.33 7.42 14.94
CA GLU A 103 -1.74 6.50 13.88
C GLU A 103 -3.19 6.74 13.47
N ILE A 104 -3.45 6.69 12.16
CA ILE A 104 -4.78 6.86 11.58
C ILE A 104 -5.06 5.64 10.71
N PHE A 105 -6.21 5.02 10.93
CA PHE A 105 -6.67 3.87 10.15
C PHE A 105 -7.87 4.26 9.29
N ILE A 106 -7.74 4.02 8.00
CA ILE A 106 -8.78 4.30 7.01
C ILE A 106 -9.25 2.94 6.47
N SER A 107 -10.45 2.53 6.89
CA SER A 107 -11.02 1.24 6.49
C SER A 107 -11.54 1.27 5.06
N LEU A 108 -11.21 0.25 4.29
CA LEU A 108 -11.64 0.01 2.90
C LEU A 108 -12.72 -1.08 2.82
N GLY A 109 -12.74 -2.03 3.75
CA GLY A 109 -13.76 -3.07 3.84
C GLY A 109 -13.26 -4.48 3.52
N SER A 110 -14.13 -5.31 2.96
CA SER A 110 -13.88 -6.72 2.64
C SER A 110 -14.46 -7.06 1.27
N GLY A 111 -13.76 -7.90 0.51
CA GLY A 111 -14.23 -8.36 -0.80
C GLY A 111 -13.47 -9.59 -1.29
N SER A 112 -13.96 -10.19 -2.38
CA SER A 112 -13.34 -11.38 -2.96
C SER A 112 -13.42 -11.40 -4.48
N THR A 113 -12.54 -12.19 -5.09
CA THR A 113 -12.49 -12.38 -6.54
C THR A 113 -11.97 -13.76 -6.90
N LYS A 114 -12.43 -14.28 -8.04
CA LYS A 114 -11.92 -15.51 -8.66
C LYS A 114 -11.03 -15.23 -9.87
N SER A 115 -10.67 -13.96 -10.10
CA SER A 115 -9.85 -13.56 -11.23
C SER A 115 -8.40 -14.01 -11.06
N ASN A 116 -7.79 -14.53 -12.13
CA ASN A 116 -6.35 -14.77 -12.22
C ASN A 116 -5.54 -13.51 -12.57
N ASP A 117 -6.20 -12.48 -13.07
CA ASP A 117 -5.67 -11.14 -13.28
C ASP A 117 -6.12 -10.18 -12.18
N TRP A 118 -5.43 -9.05 -12.03
CA TRP A 118 -5.81 -8.01 -11.08
C TRP A 118 -7.19 -7.43 -11.40
N ALA A 119 -8.15 -7.70 -10.51
CA ALA A 119 -9.52 -7.22 -10.62
C ALA A 119 -9.87 -6.32 -9.44
N GLU A 120 -10.66 -5.28 -9.70
CA GLU A 120 -11.21 -4.40 -8.67
C GLU A 120 -12.15 -5.18 -7.75
N LEU A 121 -11.98 -5.01 -6.43
CA LEU A 121 -12.96 -5.46 -5.44
C LEU A 121 -14.03 -4.38 -5.29
N ALA A 122 -15.24 -4.68 -5.76
CA ALA A 122 -16.34 -3.73 -5.79
C ALA A 122 -16.64 -3.15 -4.39
N GLY A 123 -16.72 -1.82 -4.32
CA GLY A 123 -17.04 -1.11 -3.08
C GLY A 123 -15.85 -0.84 -2.15
N LEU A 124 -14.65 -1.34 -2.44
CA LEU A 124 -13.45 -1.10 -1.63
C LEU A 124 -12.67 0.08 -2.21
N GLN A 125 -13.19 1.29 -2.03
CA GLN A 125 -12.55 2.52 -2.47
C GLN A 125 -12.56 3.60 -1.39
N VAL A 126 -11.53 4.45 -1.37
CA VAL A 126 -11.47 5.62 -0.50
C VAL A 126 -10.70 6.76 -1.14
N THR A 127 -11.16 7.98 -0.93
CA THR A 127 -10.42 9.19 -1.29
C THR A 127 -9.76 9.77 -0.06
N ILE A 128 -8.43 9.93 -0.11
CA ILE A 128 -7.62 10.48 0.97
C ILE A 128 -7.03 11.81 0.49
N ASP A 129 -7.29 12.87 1.23
CA ASP A 129 -6.67 14.18 1.01
C ASP A 129 -5.45 14.34 1.91
N PHE A 130 -4.26 14.11 1.36
CA PHE A 130 -3.01 14.16 2.10
C PHE A 130 -2.66 15.56 2.60
N SER A 131 -3.24 16.62 2.02
CA SER A 131 -3.03 18.00 2.50
C SER A 131 -3.64 18.25 3.89
N LYS A 132 -4.58 17.41 4.32
CA LYS A 132 -5.21 17.49 5.66
C LYS A 132 -4.38 16.83 6.76
N TYR A 133 -3.28 16.16 6.42
CA TYR A 133 -2.42 15.47 7.36
C TYR A 133 -1.05 16.14 7.40
N SER A 134 -0.73 16.78 8.52
CA SER A 134 0.58 17.39 8.73
C SER A 134 1.62 16.34 9.12
N GLY A 135 2.73 16.27 8.39
CA GLY A 135 3.89 15.48 8.79
C GLY A 135 3.67 13.97 8.74
N ILE A 136 3.26 13.43 7.59
CA ILE A 136 3.18 11.98 7.40
C ILE A 136 4.58 11.37 7.46
N ASP A 137 4.75 10.33 8.27
CA ASP A 137 5.96 9.53 8.41
C ASP A 137 5.92 8.32 7.46
N SER A 138 4.81 7.58 7.48
CA SER A 138 4.62 6.39 6.63
C SER A 138 3.16 6.14 6.29
N MET A 139 2.93 5.48 5.16
CA MET A 139 1.63 4.97 4.76
C MET A 139 1.76 3.50 4.36
N VAL A 140 0.96 2.62 4.93
CA VAL A 140 0.98 1.18 4.62
C VAL A 140 -0.43 0.65 4.39
N PHE A 141 -0.55 -0.35 3.53
CA PHE A 141 -1.78 -1.11 3.34
C PHE A 141 -1.74 -2.34 4.24
N SER A 142 -2.87 -2.66 4.88
CA SER A 142 -3.01 -3.88 5.65
C SER A 142 -4.38 -4.51 5.42
N GLY A 143 -4.44 -5.82 5.51
CA GLY A 143 -5.66 -6.59 5.34
C GLY A 143 -5.41 -8.07 5.61
N SER A 144 -6.46 -8.77 5.97
CA SER A 144 -6.47 -10.21 6.13
C SER A 144 -6.66 -10.88 4.78
N VAL A 145 -5.64 -11.58 4.28
CA VAL A 145 -5.69 -12.20 2.94
C VAL A 145 -5.66 -13.71 3.07
N TRP A 146 -6.49 -14.38 2.27
CA TRP A 146 -6.58 -15.84 2.23
C TRP A 146 -7.22 -16.33 0.93
N VAL A 147 -7.03 -17.60 0.61
CA VAL A 147 -7.58 -18.25 -0.59
C VAL A 147 -8.45 -19.43 -0.19
N ASP A 148 -9.58 -19.65 -0.87
CA ASP A 148 -10.48 -20.76 -0.56
C ASP A 148 -9.75 -22.11 -0.48
N GLY A 149 -9.91 -22.81 0.63
CA GLY A 149 -9.30 -24.13 0.86
C GLY A 149 -7.77 -24.15 0.94
N GLY A 150 -7.10 -22.99 0.92
CA GLY A 150 -5.63 -22.91 0.96
C GLY A 150 -4.96 -23.39 -0.33
N ASN A 151 -5.68 -23.40 -1.45
CA ASN A 151 -5.16 -23.84 -2.74
C ASN A 151 -4.68 -22.65 -3.57
N GLY A 152 -3.38 -22.59 -3.85
CA GLY A 152 -2.76 -21.49 -4.58
C GLY A 152 -2.40 -20.32 -3.66
N ARG A 153 -2.57 -19.09 -4.14
CA ARG A 153 -2.26 -17.87 -3.40
C ARG A 153 -3.25 -16.77 -3.72
N ALA A 154 -3.70 -16.09 -2.68
CA ALA A 154 -4.44 -14.85 -2.79
C ALA A 154 -3.50 -13.66 -2.70
N TRP A 155 -3.80 -12.63 -3.49
CA TRP A 155 -3.06 -11.39 -3.54
C TRP A 155 -4.02 -10.21 -3.37
N GLY A 156 -3.56 -9.16 -2.68
CA GLY A 156 -4.24 -7.88 -2.56
C GLY A 156 -3.26 -6.73 -2.83
N GLU A 157 -3.71 -5.68 -3.50
CA GLU A 157 -2.90 -4.52 -3.86
C GLU A 157 -3.79 -3.28 -3.99
N LEU A 158 -3.23 -2.09 -3.73
CA LEU A 158 -3.92 -0.83 -3.98
C LEU A 158 -3.68 -0.35 -5.41
N TYR A 159 -4.73 0.17 -6.00
CA TYR A 159 -4.70 0.90 -7.26
C TYR A 159 -5.07 2.35 -7.02
N ASN A 160 -4.22 3.28 -7.45
CA ASN A 160 -4.53 4.70 -7.45
C ASN A 160 -5.28 5.03 -8.73
N SER A 161 -6.56 5.36 -8.63
CA SER A 161 -7.40 5.61 -9.80
C SER A 161 -7.14 6.96 -10.47
N ASP A 162 -6.62 7.93 -9.74
CA ASP A 162 -6.28 9.25 -10.29
C ASP A 162 -5.02 9.17 -11.16
N ASP A 163 -3.99 8.45 -10.68
CA ASP A 163 -2.73 8.29 -11.41
C ASP A 163 -2.72 7.05 -12.32
N LYS A 164 -3.77 6.23 -12.26
CA LYS A 164 -3.94 4.97 -13.01
C LYS A 164 -2.80 3.98 -12.83
N THR A 165 -2.37 3.81 -11.59
CA THR A 165 -1.19 3.00 -11.24
C THR A 165 -1.53 1.96 -10.18
N LEU A 166 -1.08 0.72 -10.38
CA LEU A 166 -1.00 -0.27 -9.31
C LEU A 166 0.22 0.05 -8.44
N LEU A 167 0.00 0.09 -7.12
CA LEU A 167 1.03 0.40 -6.14
C LEU A 167 1.65 -0.89 -5.63
N ILE A 168 2.74 -1.30 -6.27
CA ILE A 168 3.40 -2.59 -5.99
C ILE A 168 3.88 -2.66 -4.53
N GLU A 169 4.26 -1.53 -3.95
CA GLU A 169 4.68 -1.41 -2.54
C GLU A 169 3.55 -1.76 -1.56
N SER A 170 2.29 -1.64 -2.00
CA SER A 170 1.11 -1.99 -1.21
C SER A 170 0.76 -3.47 -1.28
N ARG A 171 1.45 -4.27 -2.09
CA ARG A 171 1.08 -5.67 -2.33
C ARG A 171 1.20 -6.52 -1.05
N ILE A 172 0.15 -7.28 -0.78
CA ILE A 172 0.08 -8.30 0.27
C ILE A 172 -0.37 -9.64 -0.34
N SER A 173 0.05 -10.76 0.25
CA SER A 173 -0.35 -12.09 -0.26
C SER A 173 -0.36 -13.14 0.82
N SER A 174 -1.18 -14.18 0.64
CA SER A 174 -1.15 -15.37 1.50
C SER A 174 -1.54 -16.62 0.73
N PRO A 175 -0.84 -17.76 0.93
CA PRO A 175 -1.23 -19.06 0.40
C PRO A 175 -2.18 -19.83 1.33
N THR A 176 -2.62 -19.23 2.44
CA THR A 176 -3.37 -19.94 3.49
C THR A 176 -4.86 -20.00 3.20
N GLY A 177 -5.50 -21.07 3.67
CA GLY A 177 -6.97 -21.21 3.70
C GLY A 177 -7.65 -20.41 4.82
N THR A 178 -6.86 -19.78 5.68
CA THR A 178 -7.31 -19.00 6.84
C THR A 178 -6.89 -17.55 6.70
N ALA A 179 -7.79 -16.64 7.06
CA ALA A 179 -7.55 -15.20 7.07
C ALA A 179 -6.30 -14.84 7.88
N THR A 180 -5.28 -14.28 7.21
CA THR A 180 -4.01 -13.88 7.84
C THR A 180 -3.80 -12.39 7.64
N LEU A 181 -3.65 -11.64 8.74
CA LEU A 181 -3.40 -10.20 8.68
C LEU A 181 -1.99 -9.93 8.13
N MET A 182 -1.95 -9.32 6.95
CA MET A 182 -0.74 -8.91 6.27
C MET A 182 -0.63 -7.39 6.27
N THR A 183 0.59 -6.88 6.31
CA THR A 183 0.91 -5.45 6.15
C THR A 183 1.93 -5.30 5.03
N SER A 184 1.72 -4.33 4.16
CA SER A 184 2.57 -4.05 3.01
C SER A 184 3.86 -3.30 3.38
N GLY A 185 4.67 -3.01 2.37
CA GLY A 185 5.73 -2.01 2.49
C GLY A 185 5.19 -0.59 2.60
N ASN A 186 6.10 0.37 2.80
CA ASN A 186 5.76 1.79 2.81
C ASN A 186 5.39 2.26 1.41
N ILE A 187 4.23 2.87 1.29
CA ILE A 187 3.65 3.34 0.05
C ILE A 187 4.00 4.82 -0.12
N PRO A 188 4.47 5.25 -1.30
CA PRO A 188 4.71 6.67 -1.57
C PRO A 188 3.46 7.51 -1.30
N VAL A 189 3.63 8.61 -0.57
CA VAL A 189 2.55 9.54 -0.24
C VAL A 189 2.55 10.66 -1.27
N PRO A 190 1.55 10.71 -2.18
CA PRO A 190 1.45 11.77 -3.16
C PRO A 190 0.90 13.07 -2.54
N ALA A 191 1.03 14.18 -3.26
CA ALA A 191 0.39 15.43 -2.88
C ALA A 191 -1.10 15.45 -3.26
N GLY A 192 -1.90 16.15 -2.47
CA GLY A 192 -3.33 16.40 -2.74
C GLY A 192 -4.24 15.22 -2.41
N ALA A 193 -5.44 15.24 -3.00
CA ALA A 193 -6.42 14.17 -2.85
C ALA A 193 -6.19 13.06 -3.87
N LYS A 194 -6.17 11.81 -3.40
CA LYS A 194 -6.07 10.60 -4.24
C LYS A 194 -7.08 9.55 -3.82
N THR A 195 -7.60 8.85 -4.81
CA THR A 195 -8.58 7.79 -4.68
C THR A 195 -7.89 6.45 -4.87
N TYR A 196 -7.95 5.62 -3.82
CA TYR A 196 -7.40 4.28 -3.80
C TYR A 196 -8.53 3.26 -3.88
N LYS A 197 -8.29 2.21 -4.66
CA LYS A 197 -9.15 1.05 -4.79
C LYS A 197 -8.38 -0.21 -4.42
N VAL A 198 -9.06 -1.21 -3.85
CA VAL A 198 -8.43 -2.51 -3.61
C VAL A 198 -8.62 -3.40 -4.83
N TYR A 199 -7.51 -3.93 -5.32
CA TYR A 199 -7.47 -4.95 -6.35
C TYR A 199 -6.99 -6.26 -5.74
N ALA A 200 -7.49 -7.36 -6.27
CA ALA A 200 -7.09 -8.69 -5.85
C ALA A 200 -6.98 -9.64 -7.04
N LYS A 201 -6.25 -10.73 -6.83
CA LYS A 201 -6.20 -11.87 -7.74
C LYS A 201 -5.90 -13.16 -6.99
N THR A 202 -6.28 -14.28 -7.59
CA THR A 202 -5.92 -15.64 -7.15
C THR A 202 -5.01 -16.28 -8.19
N ASP A 203 -4.14 -17.19 -7.78
CA ASP A 203 -3.37 -17.98 -8.75
C ASP A 203 -4.24 -19.03 -9.47
N LEU A 204 -5.37 -19.45 -8.86
CA LEU A 204 -6.27 -20.49 -9.37
C LEU A 204 -7.72 -20.01 -9.33
N THR A 205 -8.37 -19.89 -10.50
CA THR A 205 -9.72 -19.31 -10.63
C THR A 205 -10.83 -20.10 -9.96
N ASP A 206 -10.61 -21.38 -9.66
CA ASP A 206 -11.59 -22.20 -8.92
C ASP A 206 -11.68 -21.83 -7.44
N TYR A 207 -10.63 -21.19 -6.89
CA TYR A 207 -10.50 -20.83 -5.48
C TYR A 207 -10.45 -19.30 -5.34
N ALA A 208 -11.47 -18.70 -4.71
CA ALA A 208 -11.52 -17.25 -4.59
C ALA A 208 -10.41 -16.73 -3.68
N ALA A 209 -9.81 -15.62 -4.07
CA ALA A 209 -9.00 -14.79 -3.19
C ALA A 209 -9.92 -13.87 -2.41
N HIS A 210 -9.71 -13.82 -1.09
CA HIS A 210 -10.44 -12.95 -0.17
C HIS A 210 -9.48 -11.93 0.44
N VAL A 211 -9.95 -10.70 0.56
CA VAL A 211 -9.27 -9.62 1.26
C VAL A 211 -10.27 -9.06 2.27
N ASP A 212 -9.98 -9.26 3.55
CA ASP A 212 -10.82 -8.85 4.67
C ASP A 212 -10.17 -7.76 5.51
N ASN A 213 -10.98 -6.91 6.15
CA ASN A 213 -10.48 -5.85 7.04
C ASN A 213 -9.37 -5.01 6.36
N ALA A 214 -9.55 -4.74 5.07
CA ALA A 214 -8.64 -3.93 4.28
C ALA A 214 -8.65 -2.51 4.87
N ARG A 215 -7.46 -1.95 5.10
CA ARG A 215 -7.29 -0.61 5.64
C ARG A 215 -5.94 -0.02 5.26
N ILE A 216 -5.91 1.31 5.13
CA ILE A 216 -4.68 2.08 5.01
C ILE A 216 -4.35 2.62 6.40
N LYS A 217 -3.12 2.38 6.86
CA LYS A 217 -2.56 2.95 8.08
C LYS A 217 -1.64 4.10 7.70
N ILE A 218 -1.88 5.27 8.27
CA ILE A 218 -1.03 6.46 8.15
C ILE A 218 -0.43 6.74 9.53
N THR A 219 0.90 6.81 9.60
CA THR A 219 1.64 7.21 10.80
C THR A 219 2.11 8.64 10.63
N LEU A 220 1.88 9.49 11.63
CA LEU A 220 2.36 10.87 11.67
C LEU A 220 3.63 10.97 12.53
N LYS A 221 4.44 12.00 12.24
CA LYS A 221 5.69 12.32 12.95
C LYS A 221 5.47 12.86 14.37
#